data_AF-A0A1Y2KV88-F1
#
_entry.id   AF-A0A1Y2KV88-F1
#
_cell.length_a   1.000
_cell.length_b   1.000
_cell.length_c   1.000
_cell.angle_alpha   90.00
_cell.angle_beta   90.00
_cell.angle_gamma   90.00
#
_symmetry.space_group_name_H-M   'P 1'
#
loop_
_entity.id
_entity.type
_entity.pdbx_description
1 polymer ?
#
loop_
_entity_poly.entity_id
_entity_poly.type
_entity_poly.pdbx_seq_one_letter_code
_entity_poly.pdbx_strand_id
1 'polypeptide(L)'
;MRDMKTSSMTSTATTSTGTRIQLILLVLALLGLIIAPFTFYPIFLMKVLCFALFACAFNLLLGYTGLLSFGHAAFFGGASYFTAYAVKEWGVPPEIGILLGVIGAAFLGLIMGIFAIRRQGIYFAMVTLALAQMFYFFCLQAEFTHGEDGLQGVPRGHLLGFIDLNQPLNMYFFVLAIFLIGIFAIWRIVHSPFGMILKSIRENEDRAISLGYSVSRYKLGAFVMSAALAGLAGGTKTLVFQFATLTDVAWQMSGEVILMTLLGGIGTIFGPIFGAGFVVTLQNYLAASAFPVTVLTGLIFMICVLVFRRGIIGEFNASRLGARLGLRTKQ
;
A
#
# COMPACT_ATOMS: atom_id res chain seq x y z
N MET A 1 -38.69 31.76 -42.70
CA MET A 1 -38.65 31.94 -41.23
C MET A 1 -38.87 30.60 -40.54
N ARG A 2 -37.87 29.70 -40.63
CA ARG A 2 -37.74 28.44 -39.87
C ARG A 2 -36.26 28.06 -39.95
N ASP A 3 -35.46 28.59 -39.04
CA ASP A 3 -34.05 28.24 -38.91
C ASP A 3 -33.93 26.95 -38.10
N MET A 4 -33.67 25.87 -38.83
CA MET A 4 -33.31 24.57 -38.30
C MET A 4 -31.82 24.62 -37.91
N LYS A 5 -31.55 24.91 -36.64
CA LYS A 5 -30.18 24.93 -36.09
C LYS A 5 -29.77 23.49 -35.76
N THR A 6 -29.00 22.91 -36.66
CA THR A 6 -28.28 21.64 -36.52
C THR A 6 -27.41 21.63 -35.26
N SER A 7 -27.68 20.70 -34.35
CA SER A 7 -26.81 20.40 -33.21
C SER A 7 -25.59 19.61 -33.71
N SER A 8 -24.45 20.27 -33.81
CA SER A 8 -23.18 19.60 -34.03
C SER A 8 -22.81 18.78 -32.78
N MET A 9 -22.78 17.45 -32.94
CA MET A 9 -22.11 16.57 -31.99
C MET A 9 -20.60 16.87 -32.03
N THR A 10 -20.12 17.61 -31.04
CA THR A 10 -18.69 17.79 -30.79
C THR A 10 -18.13 16.46 -30.30
N SER A 11 -17.63 15.66 -31.24
CA SER A 11 -16.76 14.52 -30.95
C SER A 11 -15.57 14.99 -30.11
N THR A 12 -15.56 14.61 -28.83
CA THR A 12 -14.40 14.78 -27.95
C THR A 12 -13.29 13.85 -28.41
N ALA A 13 -12.48 14.33 -29.35
CA ALA A 13 -11.18 13.73 -29.65
C ALA A 13 -10.30 13.86 -28.39
N THR A 14 -10.23 12.80 -27.60
CA THR A 14 -9.19 12.63 -26.58
C THR A 14 -7.84 12.68 -27.30
N THR A 15 -7.05 13.71 -27.02
CA THR A 15 -5.77 14.00 -27.68
C THR A 15 -4.78 12.85 -27.51
N SER A 16 -4.45 12.16 -28.61
CA SER A 16 -3.52 11.02 -28.67
C SER A 16 -2.12 11.32 -28.11
N THR A 17 -1.74 12.59 -28.03
CA THR A 17 -0.46 13.06 -27.48
C THR A 17 -0.33 12.83 -25.98
N GLY A 18 -1.43 12.95 -25.21
CA GLY A 18 -1.39 12.75 -23.75
C GLY A 18 -1.13 11.29 -23.36
N THR A 19 -1.76 10.35 -24.06
CA THR A 19 -1.57 8.90 -23.86
C THR A 19 -0.13 8.49 -24.18
N ARG A 20 0.47 9.06 -25.24
CA ARG A 20 1.87 8.78 -25.60
C ARG A 20 2.85 9.27 -24.53
N ILE A 21 2.65 10.47 -23.98
CA ILE A 21 3.52 11.01 -22.92
C ILE A 21 3.42 10.19 -21.64
N GLN A 22 2.21 9.79 -21.24
CA GLN A 22 2.00 8.92 -20.07
C GLN A 22 2.67 7.56 -20.24
N LEU A 23 2.58 6.96 -21.45
CA LEU A 23 3.27 5.72 -21.78
C LEU A 23 4.79 5.88 -21.70
N ILE A 24 5.34 6.96 -22.25
CA ILE A 24 6.78 7.24 -22.20
C ILE A 24 7.24 7.39 -20.74
N LEU A 25 6.51 8.12 -19.90
CA LEU A 25 6.83 8.28 -18.48
C LEU A 25 6.77 6.96 -17.71
N LEU A 26 5.79 6.11 -18.01
CA LEU A 26 5.66 4.79 -17.41
C LEU A 26 6.81 3.85 -17.82
N VAL A 27 7.19 3.86 -19.10
CA VAL A 27 8.33 3.10 -19.61
C VAL A 27 9.64 3.60 -18.97
N LEU A 28 9.83 4.91 -18.86
CA LEU A 28 11.00 5.48 -18.18
C LEU A 28 11.05 5.12 -16.69
N ALA A 29 9.90 5.10 -16.01
CA ALA A 29 9.82 4.68 -14.62
C ALA A 29 10.18 3.19 -14.45
N LEU A 30 9.67 2.33 -15.32
CA LEU A 30 10.01 0.90 -15.33
C LEU A 30 11.49 0.66 -15.64
N LEU A 31 12.04 1.34 -16.64
CA LEU A 31 13.46 1.27 -16.98
C LEU A 31 14.33 1.76 -15.82
N GLY A 32 13.96 2.87 -15.19
CA GLY A 32 14.62 3.39 -13.99
C GLY A 32 14.64 2.35 -12.87
N LEU A 33 13.54 1.62 -12.68
CA LEU A 33 13.44 0.59 -11.66
C LEU A 33 14.32 -0.64 -11.98
N ILE A 34 14.40 -1.04 -13.26
CA ILE A 34 15.27 -2.14 -13.70
C ILE A 34 16.76 -1.79 -13.54
N ILE A 35 17.13 -0.52 -13.76
CA ILE A 35 18.52 -0.05 -13.69
C ILE A 35 18.95 0.29 -12.25
N ALA A 36 18.01 0.70 -11.41
CA ALA A 36 18.29 1.14 -10.05
C ALA A 36 19.08 0.16 -9.13
N PRO A 37 18.93 -1.18 -9.18
CA PRO A 37 19.75 -2.06 -8.34
C PRO A 37 21.25 -2.06 -8.71
N PHE A 38 21.63 -1.55 -9.89
CA PHE A 38 23.02 -1.41 -10.30
C PHE A 38 23.67 -0.12 -9.77
N THR A 39 22.87 0.85 -9.35
CA THR A 39 23.35 2.17 -8.88
C THR A 39 23.13 2.38 -7.38
N PHE A 40 22.11 1.74 -6.80
CA PHE A 40 21.75 1.85 -5.39
C PHE A 40 21.83 0.51 -4.66
N TYR A 41 21.95 0.57 -3.34
CA TYR A 41 21.98 -0.63 -2.50
C TYR A 41 20.68 -1.44 -2.63
N PRO A 42 20.71 -2.69 -3.13
CA PRO A 42 19.49 -3.43 -3.50
C PRO A 42 18.51 -3.63 -2.33
N ILE A 43 19.01 -3.87 -1.12
CA ILE A 43 18.16 -4.10 0.07
C ILE A 43 17.37 -2.86 0.46
N PHE A 44 17.99 -1.68 0.35
CA PHE A 44 17.28 -0.42 0.56
C PHE A 44 16.16 -0.25 -0.48
N LEU A 45 16.45 -0.57 -1.74
CA LEU A 45 15.48 -0.47 -2.82
C LEU A 45 14.30 -1.44 -2.65
N MET A 46 14.58 -2.68 -2.22
CA MET A 46 13.54 -3.65 -1.86
C MET A 46 12.68 -3.18 -0.68
N LYS A 47 13.29 -2.52 0.33
CA LYS A 47 12.56 -1.88 1.44
C LYS A 47 11.55 -0.86 0.90
N VAL A 48 12.00 0.04 0.04
CA VAL A 48 11.15 1.06 -0.58
C VAL A 48 9.99 0.42 -1.33
N LEU A 49 10.25 -0.63 -2.12
CA LEU A 49 9.19 -1.35 -2.86
C LEU A 49 8.16 -2.00 -1.94
N CYS A 50 8.59 -2.67 -0.86
CA CYS A 50 7.67 -3.32 0.09
C CYS A 50 6.78 -2.27 0.78
N PHE A 51 7.37 -1.18 1.30
CA PHE A 51 6.61 -0.11 1.95
C PHE A 51 5.74 0.69 0.97
N ALA A 52 6.17 0.85 -0.28
CA ALA A 52 5.34 1.44 -1.33
C ALA A 52 4.10 0.60 -1.63
N LEU A 53 4.25 -0.74 -1.72
CA LEU A 53 3.10 -1.63 -1.87
C LEU A 53 2.18 -1.57 -0.65
N PHE A 54 2.75 -1.54 0.56
CA PHE A 54 1.98 -1.40 1.79
C PHE A 54 1.19 -0.08 1.83
N ALA A 55 1.82 1.04 1.44
CA ALA A 55 1.17 2.33 1.33
C ALA A 55 0.08 2.35 0.25
N CYS A 56 0.31 1.74 -0.92
CA CYS A 56 -0.71 1.58 -1.95
C CYS A 56 -1.89 0.74 -1.47
N ALA A 57 -1.63 -0.35 -0.74
CA ALA A 57 -2.67 -1.18 -0.13
C ALA A 57 -3.50 -0.35 0.86
N PHE A 58 -2.86 0.35 1.79
CA PHE A 58 -3.55 1.24 2.72
C PHE A 58 -4.41 2.31 2.01
N ASN A 59 -3.88 2.90 0.94
CA ASN A 59 -4.59 3.88 0.13
C ASN A 59 -5.76 3.29 -0.65
N LEU A 60 -5.78 1.98 -0.93
CA LEU A 60 -6.97 1.32 -1.48
C LEU A 60 -8.16 1.50 -0.53
N LEU A 61 -7.95 1.32 0.77
CA LEU A 61 -8.98 1.53 1.78
C LEU A 61 -9.23 3.02 2.04
N LEU A 62 -8.21 3.77 2.48
CA LEU A 62 -8.41 5.18 2.85
C LEU A 62 -8.82 6.04 1.65
N GLY A 63 -8.11 5.88 0.53
CA GLY A 63 -8.25 6.71 -0.65
C GLY A 63 -9.50 6.43 -1.49
N TYR A 64 -10.03 5.21 -1.50
CA TYR A 64 -11.21 4.91 -2.31
C TYR A 64 -12.48 4.68 -1.50
N THR A 65 -12.38 4.29 -0.22
CA THR A 65 -13.56 4.10 0.64
C THR A 65 -13.72 5.16 1.72
N GLY A 66 -12.69 5.99 1.96
CA GLY A 66 -12.70 7.00 3.03
C GLY A 66 -12.52 6.44 4.44
N LEU A 67 -12.11 5.18 4.58
CA LEU A 67 -11.97 4.53 5.88
C LEU A 67 -10.51 4.59 6.36
N LEU A 68 -10.27 5.35 7.44
CA LEU A 68 -8.97 5.43 8.11
C LEU A 68 -8.81 4.26 9.09
N SER A 69 -7.90 3.32 8.82
CA SER A 69 -7.70 2.13 9.67
C SER A 69 -6.33 2.09 10.31
N PHE A 70 -6.26 2.08 11.65
CA PHE A 70 -5.02 1.78 12.37
C PHE A 70 -4.74 0.27 12.48
N GLY A 71 -5.51 -0.56 11.77
CA GLY A 71 -5.40 -2.02 11.77
C GLY A 71 -4.31 -2.58 10.85
N HIS A 72 -3.77 -1.78 9.92
CA HIS A 72 -2.93 -2.31 8.84
C HIS A 72 -1.60 -2.91 9.27
N ALA A 73 -1.03 -2.45 10.39
CA ALA A 73 0.13 -3.07 11.03
C ALA A 73 -0.14 -4.54 11.39
N ALA A 74 -1.34 -4.88 11.86
CA ALA A 74 -1.68 -6.26 12.17
C ALA A 74 -1.67 -7.16 10.92
N PHE A 75 -2.11 -6.64 9.76
CA PHE A 75 -2.07 -7.39 8.50
C PHE A 75 -0.66 -7.52 7.95
N PHE A 76 0.11 -6.44 7.98
CA PHE A 76 1.49 -6.41 7.53
C PHE A 76 2.39 -7.31 8.39
N GLY A 77 2.45 -7.06 9.70
CA GLY A 77 3.24 -7.86 10.63
C GLY A 77 2.70 -9.27 10.87
N GLY A 78 1.37 -9.46 10.82
CA GLY A 78 0.77 -10.80 10.88
C GLY A 78 1.20 -11.68 9.70
N ALA A 79 1.16 -11.13 8.48
CA ALA A 79 1.70 -11.84 7.31
C ALA A 79 3.20 -12.09 7.42
N SER A 80 3.96 -11.16 8.01
CA SER A 80 5.38 -11.36 8.29
C SER A 80 5.59 -12.61 9.16
N TYR A 81 4.83 -12.75 10.24
CA TYR A 81 4.90 -13.94 11.11
C TYR A 81 4.44 -15.21 10.43
N PHE A 82 3.31 -15.20 9.72
CA PHE A 82 2.82 -16.37 8.99
C PHE A 82 3.82 -16.83 7.92
N THR A 83 4.41 -15.89 7.17
CA THR A 83 5.42 -16.19 6.15
C THR A 83 6.71 -16.70 6.78
N ALA A 84 7.20 -16.03 7.82
CA ALA A 84 8.41 -16.43 8.54
C ALA A 84 8.27 -17.85 9.10
N TYR A 85 7.16 -18.13 9.77
CA TYR A 85 6.91 -19.43 10.39
C TYR A 85 6.77 -20.54 9.34
N ALA A 86 6.00 -20.30 8.27
CA ALA A 86 5.85 -21.29 7.20
C ALA A 86 7.19 -21.63 6.54
N VAL A 87 8.00 -20.61 6.20
CA VAL A 87 9.27 -20.83 5.49
C VAL A 87 10.34 -21.41 6.41
N LYS A 88 10.39 -20.98 7.67
CA LYS A 88 11.41 -21.41 8.64
C LYS A 88 11.10 -22.79 9.24
N GLU A 89 9.88 -23.00 9.72
CA GLU A 89 9.52 -24.21 10.49
C GLU A 89 8.94 -25.31 9.59
N TRP A 90 8.08 -24.95 8.62
CA TRP A 90 7.51 -25.94 7.69
C TRP A 90 8.42 -26.21 6.49
N GLY A 91 9.45 -25.40 6.28
CA GLY A 91 10.40 -25.56 5.17
C GLY A 91 9.75 -25.40 3.79
N VAL A 92 8.60 -24.72 3.71
CA VAL A 92 7.91 -24.50 2.42
C VAL A 92 8.71 -23.53 1.55
N PRO A 93 8.62 -23.63 0.21
CA PRO A 93 9.27 -22.68 -0.67
C PRO A 93 8.73 -21.25 -0.46
N PRO A 94 9.54 -20.23 -0.78
CA PRO A 94 9.25 -18.83 -0.46
C PRO A 94 7.93 -18.33 -1.08
N GLU A 95 7.57 -18.81 -2.28
CA GLU A 95 6.30 -18.50 -2.93
C GLU A 95 5.08 -18.98 -2.13
N ILE A 96 5.14 -20.18 -1.57
CA ILE A 96 4.07 -20.74 -0.73
C ILE A 96 4.03 -20.01 0.60
N GLY A 97 5.19 -19.68 1.17
CA GLY A 97 5.30 -18.88 2.38
C GLY A 97 4.60 -17.53 2.25
N ILE A 98 4.88 -16.78 1.18
CA ILE A 98 4.21 -15.50 0.92
C ILE A 98 2.71 -15.70 0.70
N LEU A 99 2.30 -16.72 -0.04
CA LEU A 99 0.88 -16.99 -0.29
C LEU A 99 0.13 -17.28 1.01
N LEU A 100 0.71 -18.06 1.92
CA LEU A 100 0.18 -18.32 3.24
C LEU A 100 0.10 -17.04 4.09
N GLY A 101 1.11 -16.17 3.99
CA GLY A 101 1.08 -14.84 4.61
C GLY A 101 -0.08 -13.97 4.10
N VAL A 102 -0.30 -13.94 2.78
CA VAL A 102 -1.41 -13.21 2.14
C VAL A 102 -2.76 -13.78 2.58
N ILE A 103 -2.92 -15.10 2.58
CA ILE A 103 -4.15 -15.77 3.02
C ILE A 103 -4.40 -15.49 4.51
N GLY A 104 -3.38 -15.58 5.34
CA GLY A 104 -3.45 -15.28 6.77
C GLY A 104 -3.85 -13.83 7.04
N ALA A 105 -3.27 -12.86 6.30
CA ALA A 105 -3.67 -11.46 6.40
C ALA A 105 -5.08 -11.18 5.87
N ALA A 106 -5.49 -11.83 4.78
CA ALA A 106 -6.85 -11.75 4.25
C ALA A 106 -7.87 -12.29 5.26
N PHE A 107 -7.55 -13.42 5.91
CA PHE A 107 -8.37 -14.04 6.94
C PHE A 107 -8.45 -13.15 8.19
N LEU A 108 -7.32 -12.62 8.66
CA LEU A 108 -7.28 -11.66 9.76
C LEU A 108 -8.09 -10.40 9.41
N GLY A 109 -7.95 -9.91 8.17
CA GLY A 109 -8.73 -8.80 7.62
C GLY A 109 -10.22 -9.09 7.56
N LEU A 110 -10.63 -10.32 7.25
CA LEU A 110 -12.04 -10.71 7.26
C LEU A 110 -12.61 -10.67 8.68
N ILE A 111 -11.91 -11.29 9.64
CA ILE A 111 -12.32 -11.31 11.05
C ILE A 111 -12.42 -9.89 11.59
N MET A 112 -11.34 -9.11 11.51
CA MET A 112 -11.30 -7.75 12.02
C MET A 112 -12.29 -6.84 11.28
N GLY A 113 -12.43 -7.04 9.97
CA GLY A 113 -13.32 -6.27 9.10
C GLY A 113 -14.78 -6.42 9.48
N ILE A 114 -15.25 -7.63 9.82
CA ILE A 114 -16.64 -7.88 10.23
C ILE A 114 -17.03 -7.03 11.44
N PHE A 115 -16.11 -6.81 12.39
CA PHE A 115 -16.35 -5.97 13.56
C PHE A 115 -16.17 -4.48 13.25
N ALA A 116 -15.10 -4.13 12.55
CA ALA A 116 -14.71 -2.75 12.32
C ALA A 116 -15.70 -1.98 11.44
N ILE A 117 -16.13 -2.54 10.30
CA ILE A 117 -16.94 -1.83 9.28
C ILE A 117 -18.32 -1.40 9.75
N ARG A 118 -18.77 -1.90 10.91
CA ARG A 118 -20.05 -1.50 11.54
C ARG A 118 -19.99 -0.09 12.11
N ARG A 119 -18.80 0.49 12.25
CA ARG A 119 -18.56 1.85 12.73
C ARG A 119 -18.06 2.72 11.59
N GLN A 120 -18.27 4.02 11.72
CA GLN A 120 -17.85 5.03 10.74
C GLN A 120 -16.93 6.08 11.40
N GLY A 121 -16.14 6.77 10.58
CA GLY A 121 -15.29 7.87 11.02
C GLY A 121 -14.29 7.48 12.10
N ILE A 122 -14.21 8.28 13.17
CA ILE A 122 -13.23 8.11 14.25
C ILE A 122 -13.47 6.79 15.02
N TYR A 123 -14.72 6.37 15.17
CA TYR A 123 -15.06 5.11 15.83
C TYR A 123 -14.50 3.90 15.07
N PHE A 124 -14.49 3.94 13.74
CA PHE A 124 -13.87 2.89 12.92
C PHE A 124 -12.36 2.82 13.21
N ALA A 125 -11.68 3.97 13.21
CA ALA A 125 -10.26 4.07 13.51
C ALA A 125 -9.93 3.49 14.91
N MET A 126 -10.70 3.88 15.94
CA MET A 126 -10.53 3.39 17.31
C MET A 126 -10.74 1.87 17.42
N VAL A 127 -11.77 1.31 16.78
CA VAL A 127 -11.99 -0.15 16.79
C VAL A 127 -10.86 -0.89 16.09
N THR A 128 -10.38 -0.39 14.95
CA THR A 128 -9.26 -1.04 14.25
C THR A 128 -7.94 -0.97 15.04
N LEU A 129 -7.70 0.12 15.77
CA LEU A 129 -6.56 0.25 16.68
C LEU A 129 -6.65 -0.76 17.81
N ALA A 130 -7.82 -0.87 18.46
CA ALA A 130 -8.04 -1.82 19.55
C ALA A 130 -7.82 -3.27 19.08
N LEU A 131 -8.39 -3.65 17.93
CA LEU A 131 -8.19 -4.98 17.36
C LEU A 131 -6.73 -5.25 16.99
N ALA A 132 -6.01 -4.25 16.47
CA ALA A 132 -4.58 -4.39 16.19
C ALA A 132 -3.76 -4.57 17.47
N GLN A 133 -4.10 -3.85 18.54
CA GLN A 133 -3.45 -4.01 19.85
C GLN A 133 -3.74 -5.39 20.47
N MET A 134 -4.96 -5.91 20.33
CA MET A 134 -5.26 -7.28 20.72
C MET A 134 -4.38 -8.29 19.97
N PHE A 135 -4.22 -8.11 18.66
CA PHE A 135 -3.34 -8.97 17.85
C PHE A 135 -1.86 -8.80 18.20
N TYR A 136 -1.43 -7.58 18.55
CA TYR A 136 -0.08 -7.31 19.08
C TYR A 136 0.20 -8.11 20.35
N PHE A 137 -0.68 -8.03 21.35
CA PHE A 137 -0.50 -8.79 22.60
C PHE A 137 -0.59 -10.30 22.40
N PHE A 138 -1.40 -10.75 21.45
CA PHE A 138 -1.40 -12.15 21.02
C PHE A 138 -0.03 -12.55 20.46
N CYS A 139 0.55 -11.76 19.55
CA CYS A 139 1.89 -12.03 19.01
C CYS A 139 3.01 -11.90 20.05
N LEU A 140 2.81 -11.10 21.10
CA LEU A 140 3.77 -10.99 22.20
C LEU A 140 3.79 -12.26 23.07
N GLN A 141 2.63 -12.88 23.30
CA GLN A 141 2.49 -14.03 24.20
C GLN A 141 2.61 -15.38 23.49
N ALA A 142 2.34 -15.43 22.18
CA ALA A 142 2.39 -16.68 21.44
C ALA A 142 3.83 -17.21 21.36
N GLU A 143 4.03 -18.48 21.73
CA GLU A 143 5.37 -19.07 21.72
C GLU A 143 5.97 -19.15 20.30
N PHE A 144 5.13 -19.37 19.28
CA PHE A 144 5.58 -19.52 17.89
C PHE A 144 6.17 -18.24 17.29
N THR A 145 5.82 -17.06 17.80
CA THR A 145 6.35 -15.77 17.30
C THR A 145 7.67 -15.39 17.96
N HIS A 146 8.05 -16.06 19.06
CA HIS A 146 9.18 -15.70 19.92
C HIS A 146 9.06 -14.27 20.52
N GLY A 147 7.84 -13.76 20.69
CA GLY A 147 7.57 -12.51 21.40
C GLY A 147 8.32 -11.29 20.86
N GLU A 148 9.10 -10.64 21.73
CA GLU A 148 9.86 -9.42 21.38
C GLU A 148 11.05 -9.71 20.46
N ASP A 149 11.67 -10.90 20.56
CA ASP A 149 12.82 -11.29 19.74
C ASP A 149 12.42 -11.50 18.28
N GLY A 150 11.17 -11.92 18.07
CA GLY A 150 10.62 -12.23 16.76
C GLY A 150 11.27 -13.46 16.11
N LEU A 151 10.84 -13.77 14.89
CA LEU A 151 11.41 -14.85 14.10
C LEU A 151 12.60 -14.33 13.28
N GLN A 152 13.82 -14.68 13.71
CA GLN A 152 15.06 -14.36 13.00
C GLN A 152 15.52 -15.51 12.09
N GLY A 153 16.36 -15.19 11.11
CA GLY A 153 17.03 -16.18 10.26
C GLY A 153 16.12 -16.87 9.26
N VAL A 154 15.08 -16.18 8.77
CA VAL A 154 14.17 -16.75 7.76
C VAL A 154 14.94 -16.99 6.45
N PRO A 155 15.01 -18.23 5.95
CA PRO A 155 15.75 -18.53 4.74
C PRO A 155 15.06 -17.94 3.52
N ARG A 156 15.83 -17.35 2.60
CA ARG A 156 15.27 -16.86 1.32
C ARG A 156 14.92 -18.00 0.38
N GLY A 157 15.63 -19.12 0.48
CA GLY A 157 15.36 -20.33 -0.31
C GLY A 157 15.63 -20.15 -1.81
N HIS A 158 15.06 -21.07 -2.59
CA HIS A 158 15.10 -21.03 -4.05
C HIS A 158 13.69 -20.80 -4.59
N LEU A 159 13.53 -19.84 -5.48
CA LEU A 159 12.27 -19.57 -6.18
C LEU A 159 11.99 -20.68 -7.19
N LEU A 160 10.83 -21.34 -7.06
CA LEU A 160 10.40 -22.47 -7.90
C LEU A 160 11.44 -23.61 -7.97
N GLY A 161 12.36 -23.68 -6.99
CA GLY A 161 13.45 -24.66 -6.96
C GLY A 161 14.64 -24.38 -7.88
N PHE A 162 14.60 -23.34 -8.74
CA PHE A 162 15.63 -23.10 -9.76
C PHE A 162 16.45 -21.82 -9.54
N ILE A 163 15.85 -20.76 -8.98
CA ILE A 163 16.50 -19.44 -8.84
C ILE A 163 16.87 -19.21 -7.38
N ASP A 164 18.16 -19.06 -7.08
CA ASP A 164 18.63 -18.77 -5.72
C ASP A 164 18.30 -17.33 -5.32
N LEU A 165 17.46 -17.17 -4.28
CA LEU A 165 17.06 -15.86 -3.74
C LEU A 165 18.05 -15.31 -2.71
N ASN A 166 19.10 -16.05 -2.36
CA ASN A 166 20.19 -15.51 -1.55
C ASN A 166 20.97 -14.42 -2.31
N GLN A 167 21.00 -14.50 -3.65
CA GLN A 167 21.59 -13.47 -4.50
C GLN A 167 20.75 -12.18 -4.46
N PRO A 168 21.32 -11.02 -4.06
CA PRO A 168 20.56 -9.78 -3.91
C PRO A 168 19.86 -9.30 -5.19
N LEU A 169 20.44 -9.54 -6.36
CA LEU A 169 19.83 -9.15 -7.64
C LEU A 169 18.61 -10.01 -7.98
N ASN A 170 18.68 -11.33 -7.78
CA ASN A 170 17.53 -12.23 -8.00
C ASN A 170 16.39 -11.88 -7.06
N MET A 171 16.71 -11.63 -5.79
CA MET A 171 15.73 -11.19 -4.80
C MET A 171 15.11 -9.84 -5.20
N TYR A 172 15.90 -8.90 -5.70
CA TYR A 172 15.39 -7.62 -6.18
C TYR A 172 14.36 -7.78 -7.30
N PHE A 173 14.67 -8.56 -8.34
CA PHE A 173 13.74 -8.80 -9.44
C PHE A 173 12.49 -9.56 -9.00
N PHE A 174 12.60 -10.46 -8.03
CA PHE A 174 11.46 -11.14 -7.43
C PHE A 174 10.54 -10.16 -6.68
N VAL A 175 11.10 -9.31 -5.81
CA VAL A 175 10.35 -8.26 -5.10
C VAL A 175 9.73 -7.27 -6.08
N LEU A 176 10.44 -6.90 -7.14
CA LEU A 176 9.94 -6.04 -8.20
C LEU A 176 8.75 -6.68 -8.91
N ALA A 177 8.81 -7.97 -9.24
CA ALA A 177 7.69 -8.68 -9.85
C ALA A 177 6.46 -8.68 -8.93
N ILE A 178 6.63 -8.97 -7.64
CA ILE A 178 5.55 -8.91 -6.64
C ILE A 178 4.97 -7.49 -6.55
N PHE A 179 5.81 -6.47 -6.51
CA PHE A 179 5.39 -5.07 -6.47
C PHE A 179 4.55 -4.72 -7.70
N LEU A 180 5.00 -5.06 -8.91
CA LEU A 180 4.26 -4.80 -10.15
C LEU A 180 2.93 -5.55 -10.19
N ILE A 181 2.88 -6.80 -9.75
CA ILE A 181 1.64 -7.59 -9.62
C ILE A 181 0.68 -6.90 -8.64
N GLY A 182 1.19 -6.45 -7.49
CA GLY A 182 0.39 -5.74 -6.48
C GLY A 182 -0.19 -4.42 -6.99
N ILE A 183 0.63 -3.60 -7.67
CA ILE A 183 0.18 -2.35 -8.29
C ILE A 183 -0.84 -2.62 -9.41
N PHE A 184 -0.60 -3.65 -10.24
CA PHE A 184 -1.54 -4.05 -11.28
C PHE A 184 -2.89 -4.50 -10.68
N ALA A 185 -2.87 -5.29 -9.60
CA ALA A 185 -4.07 -5.71 -8.89
C ALA A 185 -4.84 -4.50 -8.34
N ILE A 186 -4.16 -3.55 -7.70
CA ILE A 186 -4.78 -2.31 -7.20
C ILE A 186 -5.39 -1.50 -8.36
N TRP A 187 -4.64 -1.32 -9.44
CA TRP A 187 -5.13 -0.61 -10.63
C TRP A 187 -6.40 -1.28 -11.19
N ARG A 188 -6.41 -2.61 -11.28
CA ARG A 188 -7.55 -3.39 -11.77
C ARG A 188 -8.77 -3.29 -10.86
N ILE A 189 -8.57 -3.32 -9.53
CA ILE A 189 -9.63 -3.17 -8.52
C ILE A 189 -10.24 -1.77 -8.62
N VAL A 190 -9.42 -0.73 -8.66
CA VAL A 190 -9.86 0.68 -8.69
C VAL A 190 -10.64 1.03 -9.97
N HIS A 191 -10.24 0.48 -11.12
CA HIS A 191 -10.90 0.73 -12.41
C HIS A 191 -12.02 -0.27 -12.73
N SER A 192 -12.34 -1.17 -11.80
CA SER A 192 -13.47 -2.08 -11.95
C SER A 192 -14.80 -1.42 -11.49
N PRO A 193 -15.97 -2.01 -11.82
CA PRO A 193 -17.25 -1.59 -11.26
C PRO A 193 -17.25 -1.53 -9.73
N PHE A 194 -16.51 -2.44 -9.07
CA PHE A 194 -16.33 -2.44 -7.62
C PHE A 194 -15.68 -1.13 -7.14
N GLY A 195 -14.61 -0.68 -7.79
CA GLY A 195 -13.93 0.58 -7.44
C GLY A 195 -14.80 1.82 -7.69
N MET A 196 -15.66 1.80 -8.72
CA MET A 196 -16.62 2.88 -8.96
C MET A 196 -17.67 2.96 -7.83
N ILE A 197 -18.16 1.82 -7.35
CA ILE A 197 -19.08 1.76 -6.21
C ILE A 197 -18.40 2.29 -4.94
N LEU A 198 -17.14 1.91 -4.68
CA LEU A 198 -16.39 2.43 -3.52
C LEU A 198 -16.26 3.96 -3.55
N LYS A 199 -15.96 4.54 -4.72
CA LYS A 199 -15.93 6.01 -4.88
C LYS A 199 -17.28 6.64 -4.56
N SER A 200 -18.37 6.05 -5.05
CA SER A 200 -19.72 6.55 -4.73
C SER A 200 -20.05 6.48 -3.23
N ILE A 201 -19.62 5.39 -2.56
CA ILE A 201 -19.76 5.23 -1.10
C ILE A 201 -18.96 6.31 -0.36
N ARG A 202 -17.75 6.62 -0.83
CA ARG A 202 -16.89 7.67 -0.25
C ARG A 202 -17.48 9.06 -0.40
N GLU A 203 -18.14 9.35 -1.52
CA GLU A 203 -18.76 10.66 -1.77
C GLU A 203 -20.05 10.85 -0.96
N ASN A 204 -20.94 9.86 -0.98
CA ASN A 204 -22.18 9.92 -0.21
C ASN A 204 -22.72 8.50 0.05
N GLU A 205 -22.53 8.03 1.28
CA GLU A 205 -22.95 6.71 1.71
C GLU A 205 -24.48 6.52 1.66
N ASP A 206 -25.26 7.51 2.13
CA ASP A 206 -26.72 7.45 2.15
C ASP A 206 -27.33 7.37 0.74
N ARG A 207 -26.70 8.04 -0.23
CA ARG A 207 -27.08 7.96 -1.64
C ARG A 207 -26.81 6.56 -2.21
N ALA A 208 -25.66 5.96 -1.90
CA ALA A 208 -25.33 4.62 -2.35
C ALA A 208 -26.32 3.58 -1.78
N ILE A 209 -26.75 3.76 -0.52
CA ILE A 209 -27.79 2.92 0.11
C ILE A 209 -29.13 3.10 -0.60
N SER A 210 -29.54 4.33 -0.89
CA SER A 210 -30.79 4.63 -1.61
C SER A 210 -30.82 4.03 -3.04
N LEU A 211 -29.66 3.85 -3.67
CA LEU A 211 -29.51 3.19 -4.98
C LEU A 211 -29.52 1.64 -4.88
N GLY A 212 -29.67 1.08 -3.67
CA GLY A 212 -29.77 -0.36 -3.43
C GLY A 212 -28.43 -1.08 -3.23
N TYR A 213 -27.31 -0.36 -3.12
CA TYR A 213 -26.01 -0.99 -2.87
C TYR A 213 -25.84 -1.40 -1.40
N SER A 214 -25.39 -2.63 -1.17
CA SER A 214 -25.05 -3.12 0.15
C SER A 214 -23.69 -2.58 0.62
N VAL A 215 -23.66 -1.33 1.10
CA VAL A 215 -22.42 -0.60 1.44
C VAL A 215 -21.47 -1.40 2.35
N SER A 216 -21.98 -2.06 3.39
CA SER A 216 -21.16 -2.84 4.32
C SER A 216 -20.39 -3.98 3.64
N ARG A 217 -20.98 -4.64 2.63
CA ARG A 217 -20.31 -5.73 1.90
C ARG A 217 -19.18 -5.21 1.03
N TYR A 218 -19.39 -4.06 0.37
CA TYR A 218 -18.35 -3.41 -0.43
C TYR A 218 -17.20 -2.89 0.45
N LYS A 219 -17.51 -2.30 1.61
CA LYS A 219 -16.51 -1.90 2.61
C LYS A 219 -15.72 -3.10 3.14
N LEU A 220 -16.39 -4.21 3.46
CA LEU A 220 -15.71 -5.44 3.90
C LEU A 220 -14.78 -5.98 2.82
N GLY A 221 -15.25 -6.08 1.58
CA GLY A 221 -14.44 -6.54 0.45
C GLY A 221 -13.19 -5.67 0.26
N ALA A 222 -13.35 -4.34 0.33
CA ALA A 222 -12.23 -3.41 0.22
C ALA A 222 -11.23 -3.59 1.37
N PHE A 223 -11.73 -3.79 2.59
CA PHE A 223 -10.92 -4.03 3.78
C PHE A 223 -10.10 -5.32 3.68
N VAL A 224 -10.73 -6.43 3.25
CA VAL A 224 -10.06 -7.72 3.06
C VAL A 224 -9.02 -7.66 1.94
N MET A 225 -9.34 -7.03 0.81
CA MET A 225 -8.38 -6.86 -0.29
C MET A 225 -7.19 -5.97 0.10
N SER A 226 -7.44 -4.91 0.86
CA SER A 226 -6.40 -4.06 1.43
C SER A 226 -5.50 -4.85 2.38
N ALA A 227 -6.09 -5.65 3.27
CA ALA A 227 -5.37 -6.52 4.20
C ALA A 227 -4.52 -7.57 3.46
N ALA A 228 -5.06 -8.20 2.41
CA ALA A 228 -4.32 -9.17 1.60
C ALA A 228 -3.10 -8.55 0.91
N LEU A 229 -3.24 -7.34 0.34
CA LEU A 229 -2.14 -6.62 -0.31
C LEU A 229 -1.12 -6.08 0.71
N ALA A 230 -1.56 -5.65 1.88
CA ALA A 230 -0.68 -5.32 3.00
C ALA A 230 0.11 -6.55 3.48
N GLY A 231 -0.55 -7.70 3.52
CA GLY A 231 0.08 -8.98 3.84
C GLY A 231 1.09 -9.43 2.78
N LEU A 232 0.81 -9.18 1.50
CA LEU A 232 1.76 -9.42 0.40
C LEU A 232 3.04 -8.60 0.60
N ALA A 233 2.91 -7.34 0.99
CA ALA A 233 4.06 -6.49 1.32
C ALA A 233 4.81 -7.00 2.57
N GLY A 234 4.11 -7.39 3.63
CA GLY A 234 4.69 -7.91 4.87
C GLY A 234 5.45 -9.22 4.68
N GLY A 235 4.83 -10.21 4.05
CA GLY A 235 5.46 -11.50 3.76
C GLY A 235 6.69 -11.36 2.86
N THR A 236 6.63 -10.49 1.86
CA THR A 236 7.79 -10.18 1.01
C THR A 236 8.91 -9.51 1.81
N LYS A 237 8.56 -8.54 2.67
CA LYS A 237 9.49 -7.83 3.56
C LYS A 237 10.23 -8.80 4.48
N THR A 238 9.55 -9.82 5.02
CA THR A 238 10.16 -10.86 5.84
C THR A 238 11.26 -11.64 5.12
N LEU A 239 11.06 -12.00 3.84
CA LEU A 239 12.10 -12.69 3.08
C LEU A 239 13.28 -11.75 2.74
N VAL A 240 13.00 -10.48 2.45
CA VAL A 240 14.04 -9.48 2.15
C VAL A 240 14.97 -9.31 3.34
N PHE A 241 14.41 -9.10 4.53
CA PHE A 241 15.17 -8.84 5.75
C PHE A 241 15.55 -10.09 6.54
N GLN A 242 14.98 -11.25 6.19
CA GLN A 242 15.18 -12.53 6.86
C GLN A 242 14.72 -12.55 8.32
N PHE A 243 13.78 -11.67 8.67
CA PHE A 243 13.17 -11.65 10.00
C PHE A 243 11.74 -11.13 9.99
N ALA A 244 10.96 -11.53 11.00
CA ALA A 244 9.68 -10.95 11.36
C ALA A 244 9.73 -10.51 12.83
N THR A 245 9.43 -9.25 13.10
CA THR A 245 9.58 -8.64 14.42
C THR A 245 8.26 -8.09 14.93
N LEU A 246 8.11 -8.00 16.26
CA LEU A 246 6.91 -7.48 16.90
C LEU A 246 6.63 -6.01 16.57
N THR A 247 7.69 -5.26 16.25
CA THR A 247 7.61 -3.87 15.76
C THR A 247 6.79 -3.73 14.47
N ASP A 248 6.70 -4.78 13.64
CA ASP A 248 5.88 -4.77 12.42
C ASP A 248 4.37 -4.80 12.71
N VAL A 249 3.98 -5.35 13.85
CA VAL A 249 2.59 -5.47 14.30
C VAL A 249 2.17 -4.25 15.15
N ALA A 250 3.14 -3.50 15.65
CA ALA A 250 2.91 -2.34 16.50
C ALA A 250 2.11 -1.24 15.76
N TRP A 251 1.23 -0.54 16.48
CA TRP A 251 0.35 0.48 15.87
C TRP A 251 1.13 1.62 15.19
N GLN A 252 2.37 1.86 15.61
CA GLN A 252 3.26 2.84 15.01
C GLN A 252 3.48 2.55 13.52
N MET A 253 3.52 1.30 13.08
CA MET A 253 3.62 0.94 11.66
C MET A 253 2.37 1.37 10.86
N SER A 254 1.18 1.27 11.47
CA SER A 254 -0.04 1.84 10.88
C SER A 254 0.06 3.37 10.79
N GLY A 255 0.69 4.00 11.78
CA GLY A 255 1.02 5.42 11.75
C GLY A 255 1.90 5.74 10.54
N GLU A 256 3.02 5.05 10.37
CA GLU A 256 3.97 5.27 9.27
C GLU A 256 3.32 5.16 7.89
N VAL A 257 2.50 4.13 7.65
CA VAL A 257 1.84 3.98 6.35
C VAL A 257 0.78 5.07 6.11
N ILE A 258 0.12 5.56 7.17
CA ILE A 258 -0.72 6.76 7.07
C ILE A 258 0.13 7.95 6.62
N LEU A 259 1.31 8.17 7.22
CA LEU A 259 2.20 9.26 6.81
C LEU A 259 2.60 9.13 5.33
N MET A 260 3.02 7.95 4.90
CA MET A 260 3.43 7.68 3.51
C MET A 260 2.29 7.99 2.52
N THR A 261 1.06 7.60 2.85
CA THR A 261 -0.10 7.84 1.97
C THR A 261 -0.58 9.28 1.96
N LEU A 262 -0.64 9.94 3.13
CA LEU A 262 -0.99 11.35 3.25
C LEU A 262 0.00 12.24 2.50
N LEU A 263 1.29 12.00 2.72
CA LEU A 263 2.37 12.76 2.07
C LEU A 263 2.35 12.57 0.55
N GLY A 264 2.18 11.33 0.10
CA GLY A 264 2.13 10.99 -1.31
C GLY A 264 0.93 11.57 -2.05
N GLY A 265 -0.24 11.60 -1.39
CA GLY A 265 -1.50 12.10 -1.94
C GLY A 265 -2.61 11.04 -1.91
N ILE A 266 -3.58 11.24 -1.03
CA ILE A 266 -4.72 10.33 -0.80
C ILE A 266 -5.57 10.17 -2.07
N GLY A 267 -5.95 8.93 -2.39
CA GLY A 267 -6.85 8.62 -3.50
C GLY A 267 -6.19 8.65 -4.89
N THR A 268 -4.87 8.78 -4.95
CA THR A 268 -4.08 8.58 -6.17
C THR A 268 -3.39 7.22 -6.16
N ILE A 269 -3.24 6.55 -7.31
CA ILE A 269 -2.58 5.24 -7.36
C ILE A 269 -1.08 5.35 -7.09
N PHE A 270 -0.44 6.37 -7.67
CA PHE A 270 1.01 6.56 -7.58
C PHE A 270 1.46 7.37 -6.35
N GLY A 271 0.58 8.17 -5.73
CA GLY A 271 0.88 8.99 -4.54
C GLY A 271 1.65 8.25 -3.47
N PRO A 272 1.06 7.17 -2.92
CA PRO A 272 1.69 6.37 -1.89
C PRO A 272 3.09 5.84 -2.22
N ILE A 273 3.40 5.58 -3.50
CA ILE A 273 4.72 5.08 -3.93
C ILE A 273 5.79 6.15 -3.68
N PHE A 274 5.51 7.40 -4.08
CA PHE A 274 6.43 8.52 -3.85
C PHE A 274 6.51 8.87 -2.37
N GLY A 275 5.39 8.84 -1.65
CA GLY A 275 5.38 9.08 -0.21
C GLY A 275 6.18 8.04 0.58
N ALA A 276 6.03 6.76 0.25
CA ALA A 276 6.86 5.69 0.82
C ALA A 276 8.34 5.85 0.47
N GLY A 277 8.66 6.15 -0.80
CA GLY A 277 10.02 6.44 -1.23
C GLY A 277 10.66 7.57 -0.41
N PHE A 278 9.94 8.68 -0.24
CA PHE A 278 10.42 9.82 0.55
C PHE A 278 10.63 9.45 2.03
N VAL A 279 9.61 8.89 2.69
CA VAL A 279 9.66 8.57 4.13
C VAL A 279 10.74 7.52 4.41
N VAL A 280 10.82 6.45 3.61
CA VAL A 280 11.83 5.39 3.81
C VAL A 280 13.24 5.91 3.55
N THR A 281 13.42 6.75 2.52
CA THR A 281 14.73 7.40 2.25
C THR A 281 15.14 8.29 3.41
N LEU A 282 14.21 9.13 3.89
CA LEU A 282 14.44 10.01 5.02
C LEU A 282 14.83 9.20 6.28
N GLN A 283 14.04 8.18 6.64
CA GLN A 283 14.35 7.30 7.76
C GLN A 283 15.74 6.64 7.61
N ASN A 284 16.12 6.22 6.40
CA ASN A 284 17.41 5.58 6.15
C ASN A 284 18.61 6.54 6.33
N TYR A 285 18.50 7.79 5.87
CA TYR A 285 19.55 8.80 6.09
C TYR A 285 19.61 9.28 7.55
N LEU A 286 18.44 9.44 8.18
CA LEU A 286 18.36 9.86 9.58
C LEU A 286 18.81 8.77 10.55
N ALA A 287 18.71 7.49 10.18
CA ALA A 287 19.20 6.39 11.00
C ALA A 287 20.71 6.46 11.27
N ALA A 288 21.49 7.13 10.42
CA ALA A 288 22.92 7.38 10.63
C ALA A 288 23.20 8.60 11.53
N SER A 289 22.17 9.36 11.93
CA SER A 289 22.29 10.57 12.76
C SER A 289 22.11 10.25 14.25
N ALA A 290 22.71 11.07 15.12
CA ALA A 290 22.61 10.90 16.58
C ALA A 290 21.24 11.30 17.19
N PHE A 291 20.32 11.83 16.38
CA PHE A 291 19.01 12.28 16.83
C PHE A 291 17.95 11.17 16.76
N PRO A 292 16.95 11.16 17.66
CA PRO A 292 15.84 10.22 17.57
C PRO A 292 15.08 10.38 16.24
N VAL A 293 15.22 9.38 15.36
CA VAL A 293 14.63 9.37 14.01
C VAL A 293 13.12 9.64 14.04
N THR A 294 12.42 9.13 15.05
CA THR A 294 10.96 9.27 15.22
C THR A 294 10.54 10.74 15.39
N VAL A 295 11.29 11.51 16.18
CA VAL A 295 10.98 12.92 16.45
C VAL A 295 11.16 13.75 15.18
N LEU A 296 12.28 13.55 14.49
CA LEU A 296 12.60 14.32 13.29
C LEU A 296 11.69 13.94 12.11
N THR A 297 11.34 12.65 11.98
CA THR A 297 10.36 12.18 10.98
C THR A 297 8.98 12.79 11.26
N GLY A 298 8.54 12.83 12.52
CA GLY A 298 7.28 13.46 12.92
C GLY A 298 7.25 14.97 12.65
N LEU A 299 8.36 15.68 12.91
CA LEU A 299 8.49 17.11 12.63
C LEU A 299 8.44 17.40 11.13
N ILE A 300 9.23 16.68 10.33
CA ILE A 300 9.25 16.82 8.87
C ILE A 300 7.87 16.52 8.30
N PHE A 301 7.20 15.48 8.81
CA PHE A 301 5.82 15.17 8.45
C PHE A 301 4.87 16.33 8.76
N MET A 302 4.92 16.89 9.97
CA MET A 302 4.08 18.02 10.35
C MET A 302 4.27 19.20 9.39
N ILE A 303 5.53 19.53 9.07
CA ILE A 303 5.86 20.58 8.10
C ILE A 303 5.27 20.23 6.72
N CYS A 304 5.50 19.01 6.23
CA CYS A 304 5.00 18.58 4.93
C CYS A 304 3.48 18.61 4.83
N VAL A 305 2.73 18.20 5.86
CA VAL A 305 1.26 18.22 5.84
C VAL A 305 0.71 19.65 5.94
N LEU A 306 1.37 20.53 6.71
CA LEU A 306 0.99 21.94 6.79
C LEU A 306 1.22 22.68 5.47
N VAL A 307 2.31 22.35 4.76
CA VAL A 307 2.68 22.98 3.49
C VAL A 307 1.95 22.36 2.29
N PHE A 308 1.84 21.04 2.22
CA PHE A 308 1.25 20.30 1.09
C PHE A 308 -0.14 19.77 1.43
N ARG A 309 -1.15 20.65 1.43
CA ARG A 309 -2.54 20.31 1.78
C ARG A 309 -3.18 19.23 0.89
N ARG A 310 -2.68 19.01 -0.34
CA ARG A 310 -3.14 17.97 -1.27
C ARG A 310 -2.19 16.77 -1.40
N GLY A 311 -1.07 16.75 -0.67
CA GLY A 311 0.05 15.82 -0.86
C GLY A 311 0.91 16.16 -2.10
N ILE A 312 2.11 15.58 -2.18
CA ILE A 312 3.13 15.91 -3.19
C ILE A 312 2.59 15.73 -4.62
N ILE A 313 1.91 14.62 -4.90
CA ILE A 313 1.35 14.37 -6.24
C ILE A 313 0.08 15.19 -6.48
N GLY A 314 -0.70 15.48 -5.43
CA GLY A 314 -1.87 16.36 -5.54
C GLY A 314 -1.49 17.78 -5.95
N GLU A 315 -0.39 18.30 -5.41
CA GLU A 315 0.17 19.60 -5.80
C GLU A 315 0.82 19.55 -7.18
N PHE A 316 1.51 18.46 -7.53
CA PHE A 316 2.08 18.30 -8.88
C PHE A 316 1.01 18.28 -9.97
N ASN A 317 -0.09 17.56 -9.75
CA ASN A 317 -1.24 17.52 -10.67
C ASN A 317 -2.01 18.85 -10.74
N ALA A 318 -1.99 19.64 -9.67
CA ALA A 318 -2.57 20.99 -9.64
C ALA A 318 -1.68 22.06 -10.31
N SER A 319 -0.37 21.79 -10.45
CA SER A 319 0.59 22.72 -11.05
C SER A 319 0.44 22.87 -12.57
N ARG A 320 0.98 23.96 -13.13
CA ARG A 320 1.02 24.23 -14.60
C ARG A 320 1.73 23.12 -15.40
N LEU A 321 2.60 22.32 -14.76
CA LEU A 321 3.25 21.15 -15.36
C LEU A 321 2.28 19.96 -15.53
N GLY A 322 1.44 19.69 -14.53
CA GLY A 322 0.37 18.69 -14.64
C GLY A 322 -0.68 19.04 -15.71
N ALA A 323 -0.96 20.34 -15.88
CA ALA A 323 -1.83 20.84 -16.95
C ALA A 323 -1.22 20.65 -18.36
N ARG A 324 0.10 20.81 -18.51
CA ARG A 324 0.82 20.55 -19.78
C ARG A 324 0.94 19.06 -20.10
N LEU A 325 0.99 18.19 -19.08
CA LEU A 325 1.08 16.73 -19.22
C LEU A 325 -0.30 16.03 -19.32
N GLY A 326 -1.40 16.78 -19.31
CA GLY A 326 -2.76 16.22 -19.44
C GLY A 326 -3.25 15.44 -18.21
N LEU A 327 -2.61 15.58 -17.04
CA LEU A 327 -2.93 14.87 -15.80
C LEU A 327 -4.02 15.57 -14.96
N ARG A 328 -4.70 16.57 -15.53
CA ARG A 328 -5.66 17.39 -14.81
C ARG A 328 -6.98 16.62 -14.64
N THR A 329 -7.19 16.05 -13.46
CA THR A 329 -8.52 15.61 -13.03
C THR A 329 -9.40 16.86 -12.88
N LYS A 330 -10.45 16.96 -13.69
CA LYS A 330 -11.57 17.87 -13.39
C LYS A 330 -12.16 17.41 -12.05
N GLN A 331 -12.09 18.27 -11.04
CA GLN A 331 -12.90 18.13 -9.84
C GLN A 331 -14.37 18.27 -10.20
#